data_AF-A0A0F9DYW4-F1
#
_entry.id   AF-A0A0F9DYW4-F1
#
_cell.length_a   1.000
_cell.length_b   1.000
_cell.length_c   1.000
_cell.angle_alpha   90.00
_cell.angle_beta   90.00
_cell.angle_gamma   90.00
#
_symmetry.space_group_name_H-M   'P 1'
#
loop_
_entity.id
_entity.type
_entity.pdbx_description
1 polymer ?
#
loop_
_entity_poly.entity_id
_entity_poly.type
_entity_poly.pdbx_seq_one_letter_code
_entity_poly.pdbx_strand_id
1 'polypeptide(L)'
;MTRMAIVPLIVLGAVLAGCTSQLDTDKAEREIKKGIAEQTGVEVKSVECPDEVETEEGDTFECTAVAESGDEVSVKVTQTDDEGNVNWELDPDE
;
A
#
# COMPACT_ATOMS: atom_id res chain seq x y z
N MET A 1 39.79 -28.29 -38.09
CA MET A 1 40.75 -29.02 -37.22
C MET A 1 41.55 -28.01 -36.40
N THR A 2 40.93 -27.32 -35.43
CA THR A 2 41.71 -26.64 -34.38
C THR A 2 40.86 -26.62 -33.12
N ARG A 3 41.32 -27.40 -32.14
CA ARG A 3 40.77 -27.54 -30.80
C ARG A 3 41.36 -26.40 -29.99
N MET A 4 40.54 -25.54 -29.40
CA MET A 4 40.97 -24.74 -28.26
C MET A 4 39.75 -24.47 -27.38
N ALA A 5 39.70 -25.21 -26.28
CA ALA A 5 38.80 -25.00 -25.18
C ALA A 5 39.32 -23.83 -24.34
N ILE A 6 38.46 -22.86 -24.03
CA ILE A 6 38.58 -21.99 -22.85
C ILE A 6 37.17 -21.75 -22.32
N VAL A 7 36.91 -22.32 -21.15
CA VAL A 7 35.86 -22.05 -20.16
C VAL A 7 36.57 -21.36 -18.97
N PRO A 8 35.98 -20.59 -18.03
CA PRO A 8 34.59 -20.12 -17.81
C PRO A 8 34.48 -18.60 -17.52
N LEU A 9 33.26 -18.06 -17.38
CA LEU A 9 32.92 -17.22 -16.21
C LEU A 9 31.41 -17.06 -16.08
N ILE A 10 30.91 -17.71 -15.03
CA ILE A 10 29.59 -17.55 -14.46
C ILE A 10 29.44 -16.08 -14.09
N VAL A 11 28.58 -15.34 -14.79
CA VAL A 11 27.99 -14.12 -14.22
C VAL A 11 26.64 -14.56 -13.68
N LEU A 12 26.66 -15.10 -12.46
CA LEU A 12 25.48 -15.24 -11.63
C LEU A 12 25.07 -13.81 -11.28
N GLY A 13 24.29 -13.18 -12.17
CA GLY A 13 23.67 -11.90 -11.91
C GLY A 13 22.77 -12.08 -10.69
N ALA A 14 23.26 -11.63 -9.54
CA ALA A 14 22.48 -11.54 -8.33
C ALA A 14 21.28 -10.66 -8.64
N VAL A 15 20.10 -11.29 -8.73
CA VAL A 15 18.84 -10.57 -8.67
C VAL A 15 18.79 -10.03 -7.25
N LEU A 16 19.13 -8.74 -7.09
CA LEU A 16 18.79 -8.01 -5.88
C LEU A 16 17.27 -7.90 -5.87
N ALA A 17 16.60 -8.96 -5.43
CA ALA A 17 15.28 -8.85 -4.86
C ALA A 17 15.47 -8.03 -3.58
N GLY A 18 15.39 -6.70 -3.72
CA GLY A 18 15.19 -5.84 -2.57
C GLY A 18 13.93 -6.35 -1.89
N CYS A 19 14.05 -6.86 -0.68
CA CYS A 19 12.91 -7.07 0.18
C CYS A 19 12.42 -5.69 0.61
N THR A 20 11.71 -4.96 -0.26
CA THR A 20 10.91 -3.82 0.15
C THR A 20 9.77 -4.38 1.01
N SER A 21 9.69 -3.93 2.26
CA SER A 21 8.51 -4.16 3.10
C SER A 21 7.35 -3.37 2.50
N GLN A 22 6.24 -4.04 2.23
CA GLN A 22 5.03 -3.43 1.67
C GLN A 22 3.91 -3.46 2.71
N LEU A 23 3.14 -2.38 2.74
CA LEU A 23 1.95 -2.28 3.55
C LEU A 23 0.86 -3.21 3.00
N ASP A 24 0.12 -3.89 3.88
CA ASP A 24 -1.09 -4.63 3.51
C ASP A 24 -2.25 -3.64 3.32
N THR A 25 -2.33 -3.05 2.12
CA THR A 25 -3.31 -2.02 1.76
C THR A 25 -4.73 -2.58 1.78
N ASP A 26 -4.89 -3.84 1.37
CA ASP A 26 -6.09 -4.65 1.56
C ASP A 26 -6.61 -4.64 3.01
N LYS A 27 -5.72 -4.80 3.99
CA LYS A 27 -6.05 -4.70 5.42
C LYS A 27 -6.41 -3.27 5.80
N ALA A 28 -5.63 -2.28 5.35
CA ALA A 28 -5.91 -0.87 5.61
C ALA A 28 -7.30 -0.46 5.10
N GLU A 29 -7.67 -0.82 3.88
CA GLU A 29 -9.00 -0.57 3.30
C GLU A 29 -10.13 -1.12 4.17
N ARG A 30 -10.00 -2.37 4.63
CA ARG A 30 -11.01 -3.01 5.49
C ARG A 30 -11.13 -2.32 6.84
N GLU A 31 -10.01 -1.95 7.45
CA GLU A 31 -9.98 -1.26 8.75
C GLU A 31 -10.53 0.16 8.64
N ILE A 32 -10.14 0.92 7.61
CA ILE A 32 -10.67 2.25 7.32
C ILE A 32 -12.18 2.17 7.07
N LYS A 33 -12.64 1.29 6.19
CA LYS A 33 -14.07 1.10 5.90
C LYS A 33 -14.88 0.84 7.18
N LYS A 34 -14.41 -0.08 8.02
CA LYS A 34 -15.06 -0.41 9.29
C LYS A 34 -15.05 0.80 10.23
N GLY A 35 -13.91 1.46 10.34
CA GLY A 35 -13.74 2.60 11.23
C GLY A 35 -14.52 3.84 10.79
N ILE A 36 -14.77 4.05 9.50
CA ILE A 36 -15.68 5.10 9.00
C ILE A 36 -17.09 4.84 9.54
N ALA A 37 -17.59 3.61 9.39
CA ALA A 37 -18.90 3.23 9.90
C ALA A 37 -19.00 3.36 11.43
N GLU A 38 -17.95 2.99 12.15
CA GLU A 38 -17.91 3.10 13.62
C GLU A 38 -17.87 4.56 14.11
N GLN A 39 -17.13 5.45 13.43
CA GLN A 39 -16.95 6.84 13.84
C GLN A 39 -18.09 7.76 13.40
N THR A 40 -18.63 7.54 12.21
CA THR A 40 -19.61 8.44 11.59
C THR A 40 -21.03 7.87 11.59
N GLY A 41 -21.18 6.55 11.75
CA GLY A 41 -22.45 5.84 11.55
C GLY A 41 -22.85 5.67 10.08
N VAL A 42 -21.98 6.05 9.13
CA VAL A 42 -22.24 5.96 7.69
C VAL A 42 -21.53 4.74 7.10
N GLU A 43 -22.28 3.91 6.38
CA GLU A 43 -21.71 2.81 5.63
C GLU A 43 -21.19 3.29 4.27
N VAL A 44 -19.94 2.95 3.95
CA VAL A 44 -19.34 3.16 2.64
C VAL A 44 -19.33 1.86 1.84
N LYS A 45 -19.50 1.96 0.53
CA LYS A 45 -19.48 0.83 -0.40
C LYS A 45 -18.10 0.19 -0.45
N SER A 46 -17.05 0.99 -0.63
CA SER A 46 -15.65 0.56 -0.71
C SER A 46 -14.72 1.63 -0.16
N VAL A 47 -13.50 1.21 0.16
CA VAL A 47 -12.35 2.09 0.34
C VAL A 47 -11.30 1.54 -0.62
N GLU A 48 -10.68 2.41 -1.41
CA GLU A 48 -9.68 2.06 -2.42
C GLU A 48 -8.38 2.75 -2.06
N CYS A 49 -7.37 1.98 -1.68
CA CYS A 49 -6.02 2.46 -1.41
C CYS A 49 -5.10 2.15 -2.61
N PRO A 50 -3.91 2.78 -2.71
CA PRO A 50 -2.94 2.42 -3.74
C PRO A 50 -2.54 0.94 -3.63
N ASP A 51 -2.33 0.26 -4.76
CA ASP A 51 -1.98 -1.17 -4.76
C ASP A 51 -0.63 -1.45 -4.09
N GLU A 52 0.32 -0.53 -4.25
CA GLU A 52 1.70 -0.67 -3.77
C GLU A 52 2.07 0.53 -2.89
N VAL A 53 2.22 0.30 -1.59
CA VAL A 53 2.69 1.28 -0.61
C VAL A 53 3.89 0.68 0.12
N GLU A 54 5.05 1.32 0.00
CA GLU A 54 6.23 0.93 0.78
C GLU A 54 6.00 1.29 2.24
N THR A 55 6.39 0.39 3.13
CA THR A 55 6.24 0.61 4.56
C THR A 55 7.33 1.54 5.06
N GLU A 56 6.95 2.77 5.41
CA GLU A 56 7.86 3.82 5.87
C GLU A 56 7.21 4.63 7.00
N GLU A 57 7.84 4.65 8.18
CA GLU A 57 7.34 5.39 9.35
C GLU A 57 7.16 6.88 9.02
N GLY A 58 5.96 7.41 9.28
CA GLY A 58 5.62 8.81 9.06
C GLY A 58 5.25 9.16 7.63
N ASP A 59 5.36 8.22 6.68
CA ASP A 59 4.90 8.42 5.30
C ASP A 59 3.38 8.48 5.22
N THR A 60 2.88 9.18 4.20
CA THR A 60 1.45 9.42 4.01
C THR A 60 1.00 9.11 2.60
N PHE A 61 -0.18 8.49 2.50
CA PHE A 61 -0.84 8.21 1.24
C PHE A 61 -2.35 8.43 1.35
N GLU A 62 -3.03 8.41 0.22
CA GLU A 62 -4.47 8.69 0.15
C GLU A 62 -5.23 7.44 -0.29
N CYS A 63 -6.31 7.14 0.42
CA CYS A 63 -7.33 6.19 -0.02
C CYS A 63 -8.61 6.94 -0.37
N THR A 64 -9.43 6.38 -1.24
CA THR A 64 -10.73 6.93 -1.62
C THR A 64 -11.84 6.11 -1.00
N ALA A 65 -12.67 6.72 -0.16
CA ALA A 65 -13.88 6.09 0.35
C ALA A 65 -15.06 6.40 -0.59
N VAL A 66 -15.75 5.35 -1.05
CA VAL A 66 -16.90 5.47 -1.95
C VAL A 66 -18.18 5.23 -1.19
N ALA A 67 -19.05 6.23 -1.09
CA ALA A 67 -20.36 6.13 -0.47
C ALA A 67 -21.33 5.23 -1.27
N GLU A 68 -22.44 4.80 -0.65
CA GLU A 68 -23.48 4.04 -1.37
C GLU A 68 -24.13 4.82 -2.51
N SER A 69 -24.17 6.16 -2.41
CA SER A 69 -24.62 7.07 -3.47
C SER A 69 -23.66 7.13 -4.68
N GLY A 70 -22.41 6.67 -4.50
CA GLY A 70 -21.33 6.83 -5.47
C GLY A 70 -20.50 8.11 -5.28
N ASP A 71 -20.78 8.90 -4.24
CA ASP A 71 -19.92 10.02 -3.88
C ASP A 71 -18.59 9.52 -3.32
N GLU A 72 -17.50 10.22 -3.63
CA GLU A 72 -16.14 9.87 -3.21
C GLU A 72 -15.66 10.85 -2.14
N VAL A 73 -14.93 10.34 -1.14
CA VAL A 73 -14.33 11.14 -0.07
C VAL A 73 -12.88 10.70 0.11
N SER A 74 -11.95 11.66 0.11
CA SER A 74 -10.54 11.40 0.36
C SER A 74 -10.30 11.01 1.82
N VAL A 75 -9.48 9.98 2.00
CA VAL A 75 -9.02 9.50 3.30
C VAL A 75 -7.51 9.58 3.33
N LYS A 76 -6.99 10.48 4.16
CA LYS A 76 -5.55 10.59 4.37
C LYS A 76 -5.11 9.53 5.36
N VAL A 77 -4.12 8.73 4.98
CA VAL A 77 -3.52 7.69 5.80
C VAL A 77 -2.08 8.06 6.12
N THR A 78 -1.69 7.90 7.38
CA THR A 78 -0.34 8.14 7.89
C THR A 78 0.18 6.86 8.52
N GLN A 79 1.32 6.36 8.05
CA GLN A 79 1.99 5.20 8.62
C GLN A 79 2.60 5.57 9.97
N THR A 80 2.27 4.84 11.02
CA THR A 80 2.75 5.15 12.39
C THR A 80 4.04 4.42 12.74
N ASP A 81 4.42 3.40 11.97
CA ASP A 81 5.64 2.61 12.11
C ASP A 81 5.97 1.87 10.80
N ASP A 82 7.08 1.15 10.80
CA ASP A 82 7.52 0.29 9.71
C ASP A 82 6.95 -1.15 9.78
N GLU A 83 5.95 -1.41 10.64
CA GLU A 83 5.30 -2.71 10.82
C GLU A 83 3.89 -2.75 10.17
N GLY A 84 3.48 -1.64 9.55
CA GLY A 84 2.22 -1.51 8.83
C GLY A 84 1.05 -1.07 9.69
N ASN A 85 1.29 -0.44 10.84
CA ASN A 85 0.24 0.27 11.56
C ASN A 85 0.04 1.66 10.97
N VAL A 86 -1.22 2.11 10.91
CA VAL A 86 -1.60 3.38 10.29
C VAL A 86 -2.60 4.15 11.15
N ASN A 87 -2.55 5.46 11.08
CA ASN A 87 -3.61 6.38 11.49
C ASN A 87 -4.27 6.96 10.24
N TRP A 88 -5.55 7.29 10.31
CA TRP A 88 -6.24 7.89 9.17
C TRP A 88 -7.26 8.93 9.59
N GLU A 89 -7.56 9.85 8.68
CA GLU A 89 -8.53 10.92 8.84
C GLU A 89 -9.29 11.13 7.53
N LEU A 90 -10.58 11.48 7.64
CA LEU A 90 -11.37 11.91 6.48
C LEU A 90 -10.97 13.35 6.15
N ASP A 91 -10.68 13.61 4.88
CA ASP A 91 -10.46 14.97 4.37
C ASP A 91 -11.64 15.37 3.46
N PRO A 92 -12.72 15.95 4.03
CA PRO A 92 -13.91 16.32 3.27
C PRO A 92 -13.77 17.65 2.51
N ASP A 93 -12.62 18.34 2.63
CA ASP A 93 -12.40 19.68 2.10
C ASP A 93 -11.74 19.71 0.70
N GLU A 94 -11.45 18.54 0.11
CA GLU A 94 -11.02 18.36 -1.30
C GLU A 94 -12.20 18.16 -2.27
#